data_AF-A0A257QLV9-F1
#
_entry.id   AF-A0A257QLV9-F1
#
_cell.length_a   1.000
_cell.length_b   1.000
_cell.length_c   1.000
_cell.angle_alpha   90.00
_cell.angle_beta   90.00
_cell.angle_gamma   90.00
#
_symmetry.space_group_name_H-M   'P 1'
#
loop_
_entity.id
_entity.type
_entity.pdbx_description
1 polymer ?
#
loop_
_entity_poly.entity_id
_entity_poly.type
_entity_poly.pdbx_seq_one_letter_code
_entity_poly.pdbx_strand_id
1 'polypeptide(L)'
;TDCRFEDCDLTAARLTSARLRGVAFKNCRAGGVNWAGASSLDDLSFEHCMLDHGVFSNTKLPRFSAVDCRLREADSQIRSQEARVSAAKSELVTQETAYREMRRQRILLVEAHRRGQWEIEAERRRTATGPSAIYGGR
;
A
#
# COMPACT_ATOMS: atom_id res chain seq x y z
N THR A 1 13.88 10.13 -28.51
CA THR A 1 12.69 10.99 -28.69
C THR A 1 12.27 11.45 -27.32
N ASP A 2 12.13 12.75 -27.11
CA ASP A 2 11.98 13.43 -25.82
C ASP A 2 10.56 14.03 -25.79
N CYS A 3 9.55 13.17 -25.63
CA CYS A 3 8.14 13.58 -25.66
C CYS A 3 7.67 13.90 -24.24
N ARG A 4 7.11 15.08 -24.03
CA ARG A 4 6.64 15.52 -22.71
C ARG A 4 5.20 16.02 -22.79
N PHE A 5 4.37 15.56 -21.87
CA PHE A 5 3.02 16.05 -21.66
C PHE A 5 2.98 16.76 -20.32
N GLU A 6 2.62 18.04 -20.33
CA GLU A 6 2.56 18.89 -19.14
C GLU A 6 1.15 19.48 -19.02
N ASP A 7 0.57 19.41 -17.81
CA ASP A 7 -0.75 19.96 -17.48
C ASP A 7 -1.89 19.49 -18.43
N CYS A 8 -1.77 18.25 -18.93
CA CYS A 8 -2.71 17.67 -19.87
C CYS A 8 -3.76 16.79 -19.18
N ASP A 9 -4.99 16.86 -19.67
CA ASP A 9 -6.05 15.89 -19.35
C ASP A 9 -6.12 14.81 -20.45
N LEU A 10 -5.68 13.62 -20.09
CA LEU A 10 -5.69 12.39 -20.87
C LEU A 10 -6.74 11.41 -20.36
N THR A 11 -7.69 11.84 -19.52
CA THR A 11 -8.77 10.98 -19.01
C THR A 11 -9.48 10.30 -20.17
N ALA A 12 -9.59 8.97 -20.13
CA ALA A 12 -10.16 8.14 -21.19
C ALA A 12 -9.45 8.21 -22.57
N ALA A 13 -8.22 8.72 -22.62
CA ALA A 13 -7.42 8.68 -23.84
C ALA A 13 -7.23 7.22 -24.31
N ARG A 14 -7.45 6.98 -25.60
CA ARG A 14 -7.28 5.66 -26.21
C ARG A 14 -5.88 5.54 -26.79
N LEU A 15 -5.02 4.80 -26.09
CA LEU A 15 -3.64 4.52 -26.51
C LEU A 15 -3.53 3.26 -27.37
N THR A 16 -4.62 2.82 -28.01
CA THR A 16 -4.64 1.61 -28.83
C THR A 16 -3.58 1.71 -29.93
N SER A 17 -2.67 0.74 -29.95
CA SER A 17 -1.53 0.69 -30.90
C SER A 17 -0.53 1.86 -30.80
N ALA A 18 -0.58 2.65 -29.72
CA ALA A 18 0.39 3.71 -29.49
C ALA A 18 1.77 3.13 -29.17
N ARG A 19 2.83 3.87 -29.56
CA ARG A 19 4.20 3.56 -29.19
C ARG A 19 4.76 4.72 -28.38
N LEU A 20 4.90 4.52 -27.07
CA LEU A 20 5.40 5.52 -26.14
C LEU A 20 6.79 5.07 -25.66
N ARG A 21 7.82 5.80 -26.08
CA ARG A 21 9.21 5.53 -25.73
C ARG A 21 9.92 6.80 -25.28
N GLY A 22 10.41 6.83 -24.03
CA GLY A 22 11.06 8.01 -23.46
C GLY A 22 10.08 9.17 -23.27
N VAL A 23 8.90 8.87 -22.71
CA VAL A 23 7.82 9.85 -22.56
C VAL A 23 7.71 10.27 -21.09
N ALA A 24 7.69 11.59 -20.86
CA ALA A 24 7.46 12.16 -19.55
C ALA A 24 6.08 12.79 -19.45
N PHE A 25 5.41 12.57 -18.33
CA PHE A 25 4.13 13.18 -17.99
C PHE A 25 4.30 13.95 -16.70
N LYS A 26 3.92 15.24 -16.69
CA LYS A 26 3.99 16.11 -15.53
C LYS A 26 2.67 16.80 -15.29
N ASN A 27 2.16 16.75 -14.06
CA ASN A 27 0.86 17.34 -13.67
C ASN A 27 -0.32 16.87 -14.56
N CYS A 28 -0.22 15.68 -15.15
CA CYS A 28 -1.22 15.18 -16.07
C CYS A 28 -2.29 14.33 -15.35
N ARG A 29 -3.52 14.39 -15.85
CA ARG A 29 -4.60 13.48 -15.46
C ARG A 29 -4.74 12.39 -16.50
N ALA A 30 -4.48 11.13 -16.17
CA ALA A 30 -4.62 9.99 -17.08
C ALA A 30 -5.37 8.84 -16.39
N GLY A 31 -6.45 9.19 -15.68
CA GLY A 31 -7.32 8.22 -15.02
C GLY A 31 -8.15 7.43 -16.02
N GLY A 32 -8.38 6.14 -15.73
CA GLY A 32 -9.18 5.23 -16.56
C GLY A 32 -8.55 4.90 -17.92
N VAL A 33 -7.29 5.28 -18.16
CA VAL A 33 -6.60 5.01 -19.42
C VAL A 33 -6.17 3.56 -19.50
N ASN A 34 -6.41 2.93 -20.66
CA ASN A 34 -5.94 1.59 -20.95
C ASN A 34 -4.53 1.63 -21.56
N TRP A 35 -3.51 1.51 -20.71
CA TRP A 35 -2.10 1.43 -21.10
C TRP A 35 -1.76 0.09 -21.74
N ALA A 36 -2.48 -0.98 -21.39
CA ALA A 36 -2.35 -2.30 -22.01
C ALA A 36 -2.72 -2.34 -23.50
N GLY A 37 -3.46 -1.35 -23.99
CA GLY A 37 -3.75 -1.19 -25.41
C GLY A 37 -2.58 -0.70 -26.26
N ALA A 38 -1.52 -0.18 -25.63
CA ALA A 38 -0.36 0.33 -26.35
C ALA A 38 0.50 -0.80 -26.94
N SER A 39 1.03 -0.59 -28.13
CA SER A 39 1.91 -1.56 -28.79
C SER A 39 3.29 -1.65 -28.15
N SER A 40 3.80 -0.53 -27.61
CA SER A 40 5.06 -0.51 -26.88
C SER A 40 5.09 0.60 -25.85
N LEU A 41 5.48 0.25 -24.63
CA LEU A 41 5.74 1.17 -23.53
C LEU A 41 7.19 0.95 -23.09
N ASP A 42 8.01 1.99 -23.13
CA ASP A 42 9.42 1.92 -22.73
C ASP A 42 9.84 3.27 -22.17
N ASP A 43 10.51 3.28 -21.01
CA ASP A 43 11.04 4.51 -20.41
C ASP A 43 9.96 5.59 -20.22
N LEU A 44 8.99 5.29 -19.36
CA LEU A 44 7.90 6.21 -19.02
C LEU A 44 8.17 6.83 -17.65
N SER A 45 8.03 8.15 -17.58
CA SER A 45 8.15 8.89 -16.32
C SER A 45 6.87 9.67 -16.06
N PHE A 46 6.37 9.58 -14.82
CA PHE A 46 5.21 10.31 -14.36
C PHE A 46 5.58 11.10 -13.11
N GLU A 47 5.28 12.40 -13.11
CA GLU A 47 5.53 13.32 -11.99
C GLU A 47 4.22 14.06 -11.67
N HIS A 48 3.77 14.02 -10.41
CA HIS A 48 2.54 14.68 -9.96
C HIS A 48 1.29 14.34 -10.81
N CYS A 49 1.20 13.10 -11.32
CA CYS A 49 0.12 12.67 -12.20
C CYS A 49 -0.99 11.89 -11.46
N MET A 50 -2.21 11.96 -11.97
CA MET A 50 -3.34 11.14 -11.50
C MET A 50 -3.58 9.97 -12.47
N LEU A 51 -3.32 8.74 -12.03
CA LEU A 51 -3.39 7.51 -12.82
C LEU A 51 -4.44 6.52 -12.28
N ASP A 52 -5.45 7.05 -11.58
CA ASP A 52 -6.51 6.27 -10.94
C ASP A 52 -7.26 5.40 -11.96
N HIS A 53 -7.49 4.12 -11.63
CA HIS A 53 -8.18 3.15 -12.50
C HIS A 53 -7.49 2.90 -13.84
N GLY A 54 -6.18 3.22 -13.96
CA GLY A 54 -5.40 2.89 -15.14
C GLY A 54 -5.21 1.38 -15.30
N VAL A 55 -5.29 0.87 -16.53
CA VAL A 55 -5.10 -0.55 -16.85
C VAL A 55 -3.71 -0.78 -17.42
N PHE A 56 -2.86 -1.44 -16.64
CA PHE A 56 -1.48 -1.83 -16.96
C PHE A 56 -1.32 -3.37 -17.01
N SER A 57 -2.42 -4.11 -17.06
CA SER A 57 -2.39 -5.57 -17.09
C SER A 57 -1.63 -6.09 -18.31
N ASN A 58 -0.72 -7.04 -18.09
CA ASN A 58 0.01 -7.73 -19.16
C ASN A 58 0.92 -6.85 -20.04
N THR A 59 1.27 -5.64 -19.59
CA THR A 59 2.26 -4.79 -20.28
C THR A 59 3.70 -5.18 -19.93
N LYS A 60 4.68 -4.60 -20.61
CA LYS A 60 6.07 -4.54 -20.11
C LYS A 60 6.39 -3.08 -19.85
N LEU A 61 6.89 -2.79 -18.66
CA LEU A 61 7.19 -1.42 -18.22
C LEU A 61 8.67 -1.24 -17.85
N PRO A 62 9.59 -1.46 -18.81
CA PRO A 62 11.00 -1.24 -18.57
C PRO A 62 11.27 0.25 -18.28
N ARG A 63 12.04 0.53 -17.22
CA ARG A 63 12.40 1.89 -16.78
C ARG A 63 11.19 2.80 -16.50
N PHE A 64 10.10 2.20 -16.02
CA PHE A 64 8.96 2.97 -15.53
C PHE A 64 9.29 3.66 -14.19
N SER A 65 8.94 4.94 -14.09
CA SER A 65 9.04 5.73 -12.86
C SER A 65 7.76 6.53 -12.65
N ALA A 66 7.31 6.56 -11.40
CA ALA A 66 6.21 7.41 -10.98
C ALA A 66 6.63 8.10 -9.68
N VAL A 67 6.48 9.42 -9.62
CA VAL A 67 6.85 10.28 -8.50
C VAL A 67 5.68 11.18 -8.13
N ASP A 68 5.28 11.09 -6.86
CA ASP A 68 4.13 11.82 -6.31
C ASP A 68 2.84 11.64 -7.11
N CYS A 69 2.70 10.48 -7.75
CA CYS A 69 1.52 10.12 -8.52
C CYS A 69 0.49 9.36 -7.69
N ARG A 70 -0.79 9.59 -7.99
CA ARG A 70 -1.89 8.79 -7.46
C ARG A 70 -2.16 7.61 -8.41
N LEU A 71 -2.16 6.39 -7.86
CA LEU A 71 -2.21 5.14 -8.64
C LEU A 71 -3.28 4.17 -8.08
N ARG A 72 -4.50 4.65 -7.81
CA ARG A 72 -5.57 3.77 -7.26
C ARG A 72 -5.86 2.61 -8.21
N GLU A 73 -5.80 1.39 -7.68
CA GLU A 73 -6.02 0.10 -8.38
C GLU A 73 -4.98 -0.27 -9.45
N ALA A 74 -4.34 0.72 -10.07
CA ALA A 74 -3.25 0.55 -11.04
C ALA A 74 -1.95 0.05 -10.38
N ASP A 75 -1.70 0.43 -9.12
CA ASP A 75 -0.48 0.07 -8.39
C ASP A 75 -0.29 -1.45 -8.22
N SER A 76 -1.38 -2.18 -7.99
CA SER A 76 -1.39 -3.64 -7.91
C SER A 76 -0.92 -4.30 -9.21
N GLN A 77 -1.28 -3.72 -10.35
CA GLN A 77 -0.93 -4.22 -11.68
C GLN A 77 0.55 -3.94 -11.99
N ILE A 78 1.03 -2.74 -11.69
CA ILE A 78 2.42 -2.32 -11.98
C ILE A 78 3.43 -3.03 -11.06
N ARG A 79 3.10 -3.23 -9.77
CA ARG A 79 4.00 -3.91 -8.81
C ARG A 79 4.27 -5.37 -9.17
N SER A 80 3.37 -6.03 -9.90
CA SER A 80 3.58 -7.39 -10.38
C SER A 80 4.71 -7.51 -11.42
N GLN A 81 5.20 -6.38 -11.97
CA GLN A 81 6.08 -6.35 -13.14
C GLN A 81 7.52 -5.88 -12.86
N GLU A 82 7.99 -5.90 -11.60
CA GLU A 82 9.35 -5.47 -11.21
C GLU A 82 9.74 -4.04 -11.65
N ALA A 83 8.75 -3.20 -11.97
CA ALA A 83 9.00 -1.79 -12.26
C ALA A 83 9.51 -1.11 -10.98
N ARG A 84 10.59 -0.33 -11.09
CA ARG A 84 11.12 0.50 -10.00
C ARG A 84 10.13 1.62 -9.70
N VAL A 85 9.04 1.30 -9.00
CA VAL A 85 8.08 2.28 -8.49
C VAL A 85 8.77 3.00 -7.32
N SER A 86 9.62 3.97 -7.64
CA SER A 86 10.40 4.74 -6.67
C SER A 86 9.55 5.71 -5.85
N ALA A 87 8.36 6.13 -6.30
CA ALA A 87 7.55 7.07 -5.54
C ALA A 87 6.05 7.02 -5.89
N ALA A 88 5.36 6.03 -5.33
CA ALA A 88 3.96 6.19 -4.94
C ALA A 88 3.89 6.37 -3.41
N LYS A 89 4.60 7.39 -2.89
CA LYS A 89 4.50 7.78 -1.47
C LYS A 89 3.37 8.78 -1.20
N SER A 90 2.66 9.28 -2.21
CA SER A 90 1.85 10.48 -1.99
C SER A 90 0.41 10.26 -1.53
N GLU A 91 -0.28 9.11 -1.72
CA GLU A 91 -1.72 9.11 -1.34
C GLU A 91 -2.43 7.77 -1.07
N LEU A 92 -1.79 6.61 -1.22
CA LEU A 92 -2.48 5.32 -1.04
C LEU A 92 -2.30 4.67 0.34
N VAL A 93 -1.75 5.36 1.34
CA VAL A 93 -1.70 4.81 2.70
C VAL A 93 -2.12 5.83 3.75
N THR A 94 -3.26 6.51 3.54
CA THR A 94 -3.94 7.27 4.61
C THR A 94 -5.09 6.49 5.25
N GLN A 95 -5.68 5.50 4.56
CA GLN A 95 -6.70 4.63 5.17
C GLN A 95 -6.12 3.32 5.72
N GLU A 96 -5.09 2.74 5.10
CA GLU A 96 -4.52 1.46 5.55
C GLU A 96 -3.55 1.59 6.73
N THR A 97 -2.79 2.68 6.87
CA THR A 97 -1.92 2.93 8.05
C THR A 97 -2.73 3.25 9.28
N ALA A 98 -3.76 4.10 9.17
CA ALA A 98 -4.68 4.40 10.27
C ALA A 98 -5.42 3.14 10.74
N TYR A 99 -5.86 2.27 9.81
CA TYR A 99 -6.50 1.01 10.14
C TYR A 99 -5.53 -0.04 10.70
N ARG A 100 -4.29 -0.12 10.19
CA ARG A 100 -3.24 -1.01 10.73
C ARG A 100 -2.79 -0.57 12.13
N GLU A 101 -2.71 0.74 12.39
CA GLU A 101 -2.37 1.30 13.70
C GLU A 101 -3.50 1.07 14.72
N MET A 102 -4.76 1.34 14.35
CA MET A 102 -5.92 1.01 15.19
C MET A 102 -6.04 -0.49 15.47
N ARG A 103 -5.76 -1.36 14.48
CA ARG A 103 -5.80 -2.81 14.68
C ARG A 103 -4.65 -3.28 15.58
N ARG A 104 -3.47 -2.68 15.48
CA ARG A 104 -2.34 -2.93 16.41
C ARG A 104 -2.68 -2.48 17.82
N GLN A 105 -3.21 -1.27 18.00
CA GLN A 105 -3.62 -0.76 19.30
C GLN A 105 -4.75 -1.59 19.92
N ARG A 106 -5.69 -2.11 19.11
CA ARG A 106 -6.76 -3.00 19.58
C ARG A 106 -6.25 -4.38 20.01
N ILE A 107 -5.29 -4.97 19.30
CA ILE A 107 -4.68 -6.25 19.69
C ILE A 107 -3.88 -6.09 20.99
N LEU A 108 -3.09 -5.01 21.10
CA LEU A 108 -2.30 -4.72 22.30
C LEU A 108 -3.18 -4.47 23.54
N LEU A 109 -4.32 -3.80 23.38
CA LEU A 109 -5.30 -3.61 24.46
C LEU A 109 -5.90 -4.95 24.95
N VAL A 110 -6.21 -5.88 24.03
CA VAL A 110 -6.74 -7.21 24.38
C VAL A 110 -5.66 -8.06 25.07
N GLU A 111 -4.41 -8.00 24.60
CA GLU A 111 -3.28 -8.72 25.21
C GLU A 111 -2.86 -8.14 26.56
N ALA A 112 -2.92 -6.82 26.73
CA ALA A 112 -2.67 -6.15 28.01
C ALA A 112 -3.75 -6.49 29.05
N HIS A 113 -5.02 -6.55 28.63
CA HIS A 113 -6.11 -6.97 29.53
C HIS A 113 -5.97 -8.43 29.95
N ARG A 114 -5.59 -9.34 29.04
CA ARG A 114 -5.28 -10.73 29.40
C ARG A 114 -4.11 -10.78 30.39
N ARG A 115 -3.01 -10.06 30.15
CA ARG A 115 -1.85 -10.03 31.07
C ARG A 115 -2.19 -9.51 32.47
N GLY A 116 -2.99 -8.45 32.59
CA GLY A 116 -3.45 -7.95 33.89
C GLY A 116 -4.35 -8.94 34.64
N GLN A 117 -5.19 -9.69 33.93
CA GLN A 117 -5.98 -10.78 34.52
C GLN A 117 -5.11 -11.98 34.93
N TRP A 118 -4.08 -12.31 34.15
CA TRP A 118 -3.11 -13.36 34.49
C TRP A 118 -2.27 -13.02 35.72
N GLU A 119 -1.85 -11.76 35.92
CA GLU A 119 -1.11 -11.37 37.13
C GLU A 119 -1.98 -11.44 38.38
N ILE A 120 -3.24 -10.98 38.31
CA ILE A 120 -4.20 -11.09 39.41
C ILE A 120 -4.53 -12.56 39.72
N GLU A 121 -4.70 -13.39 38.69
CA GLU A 121 -4.96 -14.84 38.81
C GLU A 121 -3.72 -15.60 39.32
N ALA A 122 -2.51 -15.23 38.88
CA ALA A 122 -1.25 -15.83 39.32
C ALA A 122 -0.95 -15.48 40.78
N GLU A 123 -1.23 -14.24 41.21
CA GLU A 123 -1.11 -13.83 42.61
C GLU A 123 -2.15 -14.56 43.48
N ARG A 124 -3.40 -14.68 43.00
CA ARG A 124 -4.44 -15.49 43.68
C ARG A 124 -4.03 -16.95 43.83
N ARG A 125 -3.46 -17.57 42.78
CA ARG A 125 -2.97 -18.95 42.84
C ARG A 125 -1.80 -19.11 43.82
N ARG A 126 -0.88 -18.14 43.87
CA ARG A 126 0.22 -18.13 44.85
C ARG A 126 -0.28 -18.01 46.29
N THR A 127 -1.29 -17.17 46.54
CA THR A 127 -1.92 -17.08 47.89
C THR A 127 -2.79 -18.28 48.24
N ALA A 128 -3.38 -18.96 47.26
CA ALA A 128 -4.18 -20.17 47.47
C ALA A 128 -3.32 -21.43 47.72
N THR A 129 -2.00 -21.37 47.43
CA THR A 129 -1.02 -22.40 47.79
C THR A 129 -0.04 -21.89 48.86
N GLY A 130 -0.56 -21.27 49.93
CA GLY A 130 0.13 -21.11 51.21
C GLY A 130 -0.08 -22.33 52.12
N PRO A 131 0.86 -22.67 53.01
CA PRO A 131 1.04 -24.01 53.55
C PRO A 131 -0.16 -24.48 54.37
N SER A 132 -0.60 -25.72 54.11
CA SER A 132 -1.45 -26.49 55.02
C SER A 132 -0.67 -26.73 56.32
N ALA A 133 -0.73 -25.75 57.22
CA ALA A 133 -0.12 -25.80 58.54
C ALA A 133 -1.02 -26.63 59.46
N ILE A 134 -0.72 -27.93 59.51
CA ILE A 134 -0.65 -28.75 60.73
C ILE A 134 -1.42 -28.17 61.93
N TYR A 135 -2.73 -28.43 62.00
CA TYR A 135 -3.47 -28.41 63.27
C TYR A 135 -3.84 -29.85 63.61
N GLY A 136 -2.94 -30.53 64.30
CA GLY A 136 -3.16 -31.81 64.97
C GLY A 136 -2.62 -31.71 66.38
N GLY A 137 -3.44 -31.20 67.28
CA GLY A 137 -3.13 -31.06 68.70
C GLY A 137 -3.60 -32.27 69.50
N ARG A 138 -2.69 -32.73 70.36
CA ARG A 138 -2.81 -33.69 71.49
C ARG A 138 -2.95 -35.17 71.14
#